data_AF-A0A5D0WYW6-F1
#
_entry.id   AF-A0A5D0WYW6-F1
#
_cell.length_a   1.000
_cell.length_b   1.000
_cell.length_c   1.000
_cell.angle_alpha   90.00
_cell.angle_beta   90.00
_cell.angle_gamma   90.00
#
_symmetry.space_group_name_H-M   'P 1'
#
loop_
_entity.id
_entity.type
_entity.pdbx_description
1 polymer ?
#
loop_
_entity_poly.entity_id
_entity_poly.type
_entity_poly.pdbx_seq_one_letter_code
_entity_poly.pdbx_strand_id
1 'polypeptide(L)'
;MARWPQVDFSEHETVFYAPTGGVVKAREAMIAVPEAFMHKGGTMKIGHAKPAPAGGSAPLTVDGEPLACGAALFACGHWLPRMFPERLGDRIVTPRREIFYVSSTSRATTPPMRCSRSLTTRRGRTSRV
;
A
#
# COMPACT_ATOMS: atom_id res chain seq x y z
N MET A 1 -22.86 -27.53 11.55
CA MET A 1 -21.81 -27.37 10.52
C MET A 1 -21.14 -26.01 10.74
N ALA A 2 -19.83 -25.96 10.94
CA ALA A 2 -19.12 -24.70 11.22
C ALA A 2 -18.89 -23.89 9.93
N ARG A 3 -19.04 -22.56 9.99
CA ARG A 3 -18.95 -21.67 8.81
C ARG A 3 -17.53 -21.55 8.22
N TRP A 4 -16.51 -21.65 9.05
CA TRP A 4 -15.09 -21.63 8.65
C TRP A 4 -14.34 -22.82 9.29
N PRO A 5 -14.47 -24.03 8.74
CA PRO A 5 -13.88 -25.23 9.32
C PRO A 5 -12.34 -25.25 9.30
N GLN A 6 -11.70 -24.42 8.48
CA GLN A 6 -10.25 -24.32 8.35
C GLN A 6 -9.57 -23.48 9.44
N VAL A 7 -10.34 -22.78 10.28
CA VAL A 7 -9.83 -21.90 11.34
C VAL A 7 -10.10 -22.56 12.69
N ASP A 8 -9.05 -22.69 13.50
CA ASP A 8 -9.19 -23.09 14.91
C ASP A 8 -9.45 -21.86 15.77
N PHE A 9 -10.58 -21.85 16.47
CA PHE A 9 -11.01 -20.75 17.36
C PHE A 9 -10.81 -21.08 18.85
N SER A 10 -10.20 -22.22 19.20
CA SER A 10 -10.08 -22.70 20.58
C SER A 10 -9.40 -21.72 21.54
N GLU A 11 -8.49 -20.87 21.04
CA GLU A 11 -7.77 -19.86 21.84
C GLU A 11 -8.39 -18.45 21.81
N HIS A 12 -9.61 -18.32 21.27
CA HIS A 12 -10.27 -17.02 21.09
C HIS A 12 -11.62 -16.98 21.80
N GLU A 13 -11.74 -16.12 22.81
CA GLU A 13 -12.98 -15.92 23.58
C GLU A 13 -14.07 -15.23 22.77
N THR A 14 -13.70 -14.36 21.81
CA THR A 14 -14.65 -13.62 20.98
C THR A 14 -14.08 -13.40 19.59
N VAL A 15 -14.97 -13.38 18.59
CA VAL A 15 -14.65 -13.12 17.18
C VAL A 15 -15.54 -11.99 16.68
N PHE A 16 -14.97 -11.06 15.91
CA PHE A 16 -15.72 -9.99 15.26
C PHE A 16 -16.21 -10.46 13.88
N TYR A 17 -17.52 -10.39 13.64
CA TYR A 17 -18.13 -10.77 12.37
C TYR A 17 -18.80 -9.56 11.71
N ALA A 18 -18.26 -9.12 10.58
CA ALA A 18 -18.78 -8.02 9.77
C ALA A 18 -19.28 -8.55 8.40
N PRO A 19 -20.58 -8.86 8.25
CA PRO A 19 -21.12 -9.46 7.02
C PRO A 19 -21.00 -8.57 5.77
N THR A 20 -20.96 -7.25 5.97
CA THR A 20 -20.80 -6.25 4.91
C THR A 20 -19.34 -5.90 4.63
N GLY A 21 -18.41 -6.44 5.43
CA GLY A 21 -16.98 -6.30 5.21
C GLY A 21 -16.53 -7.12 3.99
N GLY A 22 -15.60 -6.57 3.22
CA GLY A 22 -15.07 -7.21 2.03
C GLY A 22 -13.59 -6.95 1.82
N VAL A 23 -13.06 -7.53 0.76
CA VAL A 23 -11.68 -7.34 0.33
C VAL A 23 -11.67 -6.78 -1.08
N VAL A 24 -10.75 -5.85 -1.34
CA VAL A 24 -10.46 -5.37 -2.69
C VAL A 24 -9.11 -5.91 -3.11
N LYS A 25 -9.01 -6.41 -4.34
CA LYS A 25 -7.73 -6.81 -4.88
C LYS A 25 -7.00 -5.55 -5.34
N ALA A 26 -5.96 -5.19 -4.59
CA ALA A 26 -5.28 -3.91 -4.78
C ALA A 26 -4.75 -3.73 -6.21
N ARG A 27 -4.19 -4.79 -6.82
CA ARG A 27 -3.63 -4.71 -8.16
C ARG A 27 -4.69 -4.40 -9.22
N GLU A 28 -5.80 -5.13 -9.24
CA GLU A 28 -6.89 -4.88 -10.18
C GLU A 28 -7.50 -3.49 -9.97
N ALA A 29 -7.65 -3.04 -8.72
CA ALA A 29 -8.15 -1.69 -8.43
C ALA A 29 -7.20 -0.60 -8.97
N MET A 30 -5.89 -0.75 -8.79
CA MET A 30 -4.90 0.21 -9.30
C MET A 30 -4.83 0.26 -10.83
N ILE A 31 -5.29 -0.78 -11.54
CA ILE A 31 -5.42 -0.80 -13.00
C ILE A 31 -6.74 -0.14 -13.43
N ALA A 32 -7.85 -0.50 -12.77
CA ALA A 32 -9.17 0.00 -13.13
C ALA A 32 -9.33 1.51 -12.95
N VAL A 33 -8.69 2.10 -11.94
CA VAL A 33 -8.78 3.55 -11.65
C VAL A 33 -8.24 4.41 -12.81
N PRO A 34 -7.00 4.24 -13.28
CA PRO A 34 -6.50 5.03 -14.41
C PRO A 34 -7.23 4.72 -15.71
N GLU A 35 -7.67 3.49 -15.93
CA GLU A 35 -8.52 3.15 -17.09
C GLU A 35 -9.81 3.96 -17.10
N ALA A 36 -10.52 4.02 -15.96
CA ALA A 36 -11.72 4.82 -15.81
C ALA A 36 -11.45 6.33 -15.94
N PHE A 37 -10.28 6.81 -15.50
CA PHE A 37 -9.86 8.19 -15.68
C PHE A 37 -9.60 8.54 -17.16
N MET A 38 -8.86 7.69 -17.86
CA MET A 38 -8.59 7.86 -19.29
C MET A 38 -9.87 7.78 -20.14
N HIS A 39 -10.80 6.90 -19.77
CA HIS A 39 -12.11 6.80 -20.43
C HIS A 39 -12.92 8.12 -20.34
N LYS A 40 -12.72 8.91 -19.28
CA LYS A 40 -13.33 10.23 -19.11
C LYS A 40 -12.55 11.37 -19.77
N GLY A 41 -11.54 11.05 -20.60
CA GLY A 41 -10.71 12.02 -21.30
C GLY A 41 -9.47 12.48 -20.52
N GLY A 42 -9.12 11.82 -19.42
CA GLY A 42 -7.90 12.08 -18.69
C GLY A 42 -6.64 11.56 -19.39
N THR A 43 -5.49 12.17 -19.13
CA THR A 43 -4.19 11.70 -19.64
C THR A 43 -3.38 11.07 -18.52
N MET A 44 -2.93 9.84 -18.72
CA MET A 44 -1.97 9.20 -17.82
C MET A 44 -0.58 9.17 -18.46
N LYS A 45 0.43 9.63 -17.72
CA LYS A 45 1.84 9.52 -18.09
C LYS A 45 2.59 8.81 -16.97
N ILE A 46 3.38 7.80 -17.32
CA ILE A 46 4.34 7.18 -16.41
C ILE A 46 5.66 7.94 -16.57
N GLY A 47 6.18 8.49 -15.48
CA GLY A 47 7.41 9.28 -15.48
C GLY A 47 7.82 9.67 -14.06
N HIS A 48 9.01 10.22 -13.93
CA HIS A 48 9.54 10.67 -12.65
C HIS A 48 9.14 12.12 -12.37
N ALA A 49 8.08 12.31 -11.59
CA ALA A 49 7.62 13.64 -11.18
C ALA A 49 8.44 14.21 -10.00
N LYS A 50 8.78 15.50 -10.05
CA LYS A 50 9.41 16.25 -8.95
C LYS A 50 8.78 17.63 -8.79
N PRO A 51 8.70 18.18 -7.57
CA PRO A 51 8.39 19.60 -7.40
C PRO A 51 9.38 20.45 -8.22
N ALA A 52 8.86 21.47 -8.90
CA ALA A 52 9.73 22.39 -9.63
C ALA A 52 10.47 23.33 -8.65
N PRO A 53 11.63 23.88 -9.04
CA PRO A 53 12.31 24.91 -8.26
C PRO A 53 11.40 26.12 -8.00
N ALA A 54 11.56 26.74 -6.83
CA ALA A 54 10.82 27.96 -6.48
C ALA A 54 11.10 29.08 -7.50
N GLY A 55 10.06 29.77 -7.94
CA GLY A 55 10.14 30.85 -8.95
C GLY A 55 9.94 30.41 -10.40
N GLY A 56 9.73 29.11 -10.67
CA GLY A 56 9.35 28.61 -12.00
C GLY A 56 7.88 28.84 -12.35
N SER A 57 7.57 28.85 -13.66
CA SER A 57 6.19 28.99 -14.19
C SER A 57 5.33 27.72 -14.05
N ALA A 58 5.95 26.59 -13.75
CA ALA A 58 5.29 25.30 -13.59
C ALA A 58 5.48 24.76 -12.17
N PRO A 59 4.45 24.14 -11.55
CA PRO A 59 4.55 23.62 -10.19
C PRO A 59 5.33 22.30 -10.05
N LEU A 60 5.50 21.55 -11.15
CA LEU A 60 6.28 20.31 -11.16
C LEU A 60 6.98 20.08 -12.50
N THR A 61 7.99 19.21 -12.47
CA THR A 61 8.62 18.65 -13.67
C THR A 61 8.33 17.16 -13.75
N VAL A 62 8.24 16.62 -14.98
CA VAL A 62 8.11 15.19 -15.25
C VAL A 62 9.21 14.78 -16.20
N ASP A 63 10.12 13.92 -15.73
CA ASP A 63 11.31 13.51 -16.49
C ASP A 63 12.23 14.69 -16.87
N GLY A 64 12.22 15.76 -16.07
CA GLY A 64 13.00 16.98 -16.31
C GLY A 64 12.23 18.09 -17.05
N GLU A 65 11.13 17.76 -17.73
CA GLU A 65 10.33 18.73 -18.47
C GLU A 65 9.29 19.42 -17.56
N PRO A 66 9.14 20.76 -17.62
CA PRO A 66 8.15 21.48 -16.84
C PRO A 66 6.74 21.14 -17.30
N LEU A 67 5.84 20.85 -16.35
CA LEU A 67 4.43 20.61 -16.62
C LEU A 67 3.59 21.74 -16.03
N ALA A 68 3.12 22.63 -16.89
CA ALA A 68 2.22 23.71 -16.50
C ALA A 68 0.82 23.18 -16.16
N CYS A 69 0.27 23.60 -15.02
CA CYS A 69 -1.11 23.32 -14.65
C CYS A 69 -1.65 24.41 -13.72
N GLY A 70 -2.98 24.58 -13.68
CA GLY A 70 -3.64 25.52 -12.76
C GLY A 70 -3.65 25.05 -11.31
N ALA A 71 -3.56 23.75 -11.07
CA ALA A 71 -3.47 23.14 -9.75
C ALA A 71 -2.71 21.80 -9.82
N ALA A 72 -1.97 21.48 -8.76
CA ALA A 72 -1.23 20.22 -8.63
C ALA A 72 -1.59 19.53 -7.31
N LEU A 73 -1.88 18.23 -7.38
CA LEU A 73 -2.10 17.36 -6.21
C LEU A 73 -0.96 16.35 -6.12
N PHE A 74 -0.24 16.34 -4.99
CA PHE A 74 0.86 15.40 -4.74
C PHE A 74 0.36 14.23 -3.89
N ALA A 75 0.03 13.11 -4.53
CA ALA A 75 -0.49 11.89 -3.89
C ALA A 75 0.58 10.78 -3.74
N CYS A 76 1.82 11.15 -3.43
CA CYS A 76 2.98 10.25 -3.53
C CYS A 76 3.27 9.43 -2.26
N GLY A 77 2.27 9.20 -1.41
CA GLY A 77 2.37 8.34 -0.23
C GLY A 77 3.63 8.58 0.61
N HIS A 78 4.42 7.52 0.82
CA HIS A 78 5.62 7.58 1.66
C HIS A 78 6.78 8.41 1.09
N TRP A 79 6.72 8.82 -0.19
CA TRP A 79 7.72 9.70 -0.78
C TRP A 79 7.45 11.18 -0.49
N LEU A 80 6.28 11.53 0.04
CA LEU A 80 5.89 12.92 0.26
C LEU A 80 6.87 13.71 1.16
N PRO A 81 7.41 13.16 2.28
CA PRO A 81 8.42 13.85 3.09
C PRO A 81 9.71 14.15 2.33
N ARG A 82 10.10 13.27 1.39
CA ARG A 82 11.30 13.46 0.57
C ARG A 82 11.11 14.55 -0.48
N MET A 83 9.88 14.76 -0.96
CA MET A 83 9.58 15.83 -1.91
C MET A 83 9.39 17.20 -1.24
N PHE A 84 8.89 17.23 0.01
CA PHE A 84 8.65 18.46 0.75
C PHE A 84 9.27 18.40 2.15
N PRO A 85 10.61 18.28 2.25
CA PRO A 85 11.30 18.08 3.53
C PRO A 85 11.02 19.20 4.53
N GLU A 86 10.98 20.45 4.06
CA GLU A 86 10.73 21.63 4.91
C GLU A 86 9.32 21.67 5.52
N ARG A 87 8.33 21.08 4.84
CA ARG A 87 6.93 21.12 5.29
C ARG A 87 6.52 19.88 6.08
N LEU A 88 7.09 18.73 5.73
CA LEU A 88 6.65 17.44 6.23
C LEU A 88 7.64 16.79 7.20
N GLY A 89 8.94 17.07 7.10
CA GLY A 89 9.97 16.52 8.00
C GLY A 89 9.73 15.04 8.33
N ASP A 90 9.62 14.73 9.62
CA ASP A 90 9.41 13.37 10.11
C ASP A 90 7.93 13.02 10.40
N ARG A 91 6.97 13.81 9.89
CA ARG A 91 5.53 13.63 10.18
C ARG A 91 4.94 12.34 9.60
N ILE A 92 5.56 11.77 8.56
CA ILE A 92 5.09 10.54 7.90
C ILE A 92 6.16 9.47 8.09
N VAL A 93 5.86 8.50 8.97
CA VAL A 93 6.71 7.32 9.20
C VAL A 93 6.07 6.11 8.53
N THR A 94 6.82 5.42 7.67
CA THR A 94 6.32 4.24 6.94
C THR A 94 6.98 2.97 7.45
N PRO A 95 6.33 2.21 8.35
CA PRO A 95 6.86 0.94 8.81
C PRO A 95 6.82 -0.10 7.70
N ARG A 96 7.88 -0.91 7.58
CA ARG A 96 7.86 -2.08 6.69
C ARG A 96 6.98 -3.17 7.32
N ARG A 97 6.05 -3.70 6.54
CA ARG A 97 5.23 -4.86 6.88
C ARG A 97 5.42 -5.93 5.81
N GLU A 98 5.55 -7.18 6.24
CA GLU A 98 5.75 -8.31 5.34
C GLU A 98 4.42 -9.02 5.11
N ILE A 99 4.18 -9.43 3.86
CA ILE A 99 2.95 -10.08 3.43
C ILE A 99 3.36 -11.34 2.66
N PHE A 100 2.79 -12.48 3.05
CA PHE A 100 3.03 -13.78 2.42
C PHE A 100 1.73 -14.30 1.81
N TYR A 101 1.82 -14.88 0.61
CA TYR A 101 0.69 -15.54 -0.05
C TYR A 101 0.92 -17.05 0.00
N VAL A 102 -0.06 -17.77 0.52
CA VAL A 102 -0.05 -19.24 0.61
C VAL A 102 -1.18 -19.76 -0.26
N SER A 103 -0.87 -20.70 -1.14
CA SER A 103 -1.87 -21.42 -1.92
C SER A 103 -2.35 -22.66 -1.17
N SER A 104 -3.62 -23.01 -1.34
CA SER A 104 -4.14 -24.30 -0.91
C SER A 104 -4.00 -25.31 -2.05
N THR A 105 -3.30 -26.42 -1.82
CA THR A 105 -3.32 -27.56 -2.74
C THR A 105 -4.69 -28.24 -2.65
N SER A 106 -5.34 -28.52 -3.77
CA SER A 106 -6.70 -29.08 -3.82
C SER A 106 -6.86 -30.48 -3.21
N ARG A 107 -5.75 -31.15 -2.85
CA ARG A 107 -5.75 -32.53 -2.34
C ARG A 107 -4.94 -32.75 -1.06
N ALA A 108 -4.50 -31.70 -0.38
CA ALA A 108 -3.84 -31.86 0.92
C ALA A 108 -4.81 -31.51 2.04
N THR A 109 -4.97 -32.42 3.00
CA THR A 109 -5.57 -32.13 4.31
C THR A 109 -4.62 -31.19 5.05
N THR A 110 -4.66 -29.90 4.72
CA THR A 110 -3.87 -28.89 5.43
C THR A 110 -4.41 -28.81 6.86
N PRO A 111 -3.59 -29.02 7.90
CA PRO A 111 -4.04 -28.81 9.27
C PRO A 111 -4.57 -27.37 9.42
N PRO A 112 -5.60 -27.14 10.27
CA PRO A 112 -6.19 -25.82 10.42
C PRO A 112 -5.10 -24.79 10.72
N MET A 113 -5.14 -23.67 10.01
CA MET A 113 -4.11 -22.64 10.13
C MET A 113 -4.26 -22.02 11.53
N ARG A 114 -3.32 -22.35 12.42
CA ARG A 114 -3.31 -21.84 13.80
C ARG A 114 -3.08 -20.33 13.75
N CYS A 115 -4.07 -19.55 14.16
CA CYS A 115 -3.91 -18.11 14.32
C CYS A 115 -3.07 -17.84 15.59
N SER A 116 -1.75 -18.01 15.49
CA SER A 116 -0.85 -17.79 16.62
C SER A 116 -0.56 -16.30 16.84
N ARG A 117 -0.39 -15.90 18.11
CA ARG A 117 -0.20 -14.51 18.53
C ARG A 117 1.19 -13.90 18.24
N SER A 118 2.11 -14.60 17.57
CA SER A 118 3.49 -14.11 17.48
C SER A 118 4.21 -14.48 16.18
N LEU A 119 4.26 -13.52 15.25
CA LEU A 119 5.41 -13.35 14.35
C LEU A 119 6.41 -12.44 15.07
N THR A 120 7.21 -13.00 15.98
CA THR A 120 8.32 -12.25 16.58
C THR A 120 9.41 -12.10 15.52
N THR A 121 9.44 -10.95 14.83
CA THR A 121 10.58 -10.58 13.99
C THR A 121 11.79 -10.46 14.91
N ARG A 122 12.70 -11.44 14.85
CA ARG A 122 13.98 -11.38 15.54
C ARG A 122 14.77 -10.22 14.92
N ARG A 123 14.74 -9.04 15.55
CA ARG A 123 15.57 -7.90 15.13
C ARG A 123 17.03 -8.36 15.22
N GLY A 124 17.66 -8.55 14.06
CA GLY A 124 19.10 -8.74 13.96
C GLY A 124 19.79 -7.52 14.55
N ARG A 125 20.60 -7.76 15.58
CA ARG A 125 21.51 -6.79 16.17
C ARG A 125 22.63 -6.54 15.15
N THR A 126 22.56 -5.45 14.39
CA THR A 126 23.72 -4.98 13.62
C THR A 126 24.73 -4.40 14.60
N SER A 127 25.85 -5.09 14.76
CA SER A 127 27.05 -4.57 15.42
C SER A 127 27.60 -3.41 14.60
N ARG A 128 27.91 -2.31 15.30
CA ARG A 128 28.81 -1.26 14.78
C ARG A 128 30.14 -1.89 14.37
N VAL A 129 30.59 -1.54 13.17
CA VAL A 129 32.01 -1.32 12.84
C VAL A 129 32.04 -0.02 12.04
#